data_AF-A4IMS8-F1
#
_entry.id   AF-A4IMS8-F1
#
_cell.length_a   1.000
_cell.length_b   1.000
_cell.length_c   1.000
_cell.angle_alpha   90.00
_cell.angle_beta   90.00
_cell.angle_gamma   90.00
#
_symmetry.space_group_name_H-M   'P 1'
#
loop_
_entity.id
_entity.type
_entity.pdbx_description
1 polymer ?
#
loop_
_entity_poly.entity_id
_entity_poly.type
_entity_poly.pdbx_seq_one_letter_code
_entity_poly.pdbx_strand_id
1 'polypeptide(L)'
;MHDNERRLSDYIDQLNAEKKPKEHEHSAADPELQELFHTVRLVRSLREPAMPERNFPTKLVRTVTDQLVPTKPKKKKRAWMASIVGIAAVLALSLLMHIVSLFDQPNIVKAMEKAFQDVNAYHGFLEIVETNAQGKTTTQAKLEIWADKQGRYYIQELEGSNKGLITVNNGQTKWQIHHSEKQVHRFSAFPDPYRFAFELGNEIKEIKQAVSTKTIGEEKAANRPSWVVEVTPQGGEPYRIWIDKETHLPLQKQYAMHHGIQYKITYTKIEWNDAIPEKLLAYHVPKGFQEINQNPEQIVANIGEVNEIIGFLPDVINQIPAGYVQDRIAIVPDKKLVKIYYRASNKEIVIIQGKATGKWKLAPNAMVGKIHQQTAEIQSPVVEEAGVLGAGGPYAGLTDLHSIRWRQNGFEYAVIGHADLEDLVAFTKELTNGAFEMPAKEEPSSSKPKVNVPVDLEQEKNDQKSVDAGSSPWKLDPVFVAQVFVSLQMSPEGITGDYPIRYEDLRIVQNNGKEAVVEVNADNAPIKRVYLKRLIRQDATGIWTVVGYDPAS
;
A
#
# COMPACT_ATOMS: atom_id res chain seq x y z
N MET A 1 42.22 38.94 28.63
CA MET A 1 42.24 37.70 27.83
C MET A 1 42.04 36.43 28.68
N HIS A 2 42.73 36.24 29.81
CA HIS A 2 42.64 34.98 30.58
C HIS A 2 41.28 34.65 31.24
N ASP A 3 40.37 35.61 31.41
CA ASP A 3 39.08 35.34 32.06
C ASP A 3 38.08 34.65 31.12
N ASN A 4 37.99 35.10 29.86
CA ASN A 4 37.09 34.50 28.87
C ASN A 4 37.52 33.08 28.46
N GLU A 5 38.82 32.83 28.33
CA GLU A 5 39.36 31.49 28.04
C GLU A 5 39.04 30.49 29.16
N ARG A 6 39.21 30.92 30.42
CA ARG A 6 38.88 30.09 31.58
C ARG A 6 37.39 29.77 31.65
N ARG A 7 36.54 30.78 31.41
CA ARG A 7 35.09 30.59 31.37
C ARG A 7 34.64 29.67 30.24
N LEU A 8 35.28 29.74 29.08
CA LEU A 8 35.02 28.82 27.97
C LEU A 8 35.45 27.39 28.29
N SER A 9 36.62 27.21 28.92
CA SER A 9 37.09 25.90 29.37
C SER A 9 36.16 25.30 30.42
N ASP A 10 35.79 26.06 31.45
CA ASP A 10 34.88 25.62 32.52
C ASP A 10 33.50 25.25 31.96
N TYR A 11 33.04 25.97 30.93
CA TYR A 11 31.78 25.70 30.24
C TYR A 11 31.84 24.39 29.43
N ILE A 12 32.94 24.15 28.71
CA ILE A 12 33.19 22.89 27.99
C ILE A 12 33.26 21.71 28.98
N ASP A 13 33.96 21.87 30.09
CA ASP A 13 34.13 20.82 31.10
C ASP A 13 32.80 20.45 31.77
N GLN A 14 31.97 21.44 32.09
CA GLN A 14 30.62 21.19 32.62
C GLN A 14 29.74 20.46 31.62
N LEU A 15 29.80 20.85 30.34
CA LEU A 15 29.06 20.16 29.29
C LEU A 15 29.58 18.72 29.09
N ASN A 16 30.89 18.50 29.09
CA ASN A 16 31.48 17.16 29.00
C ASN A 16 31.13 16.27 30.21
N ALA A 17 30.94 16.87 31.39
CA ALA A 17 30.48 16.19 32.60
C ALA A 17 28.95 16.06 32.69
N GLU A 18 28.21 16.32 31.61
CA GLU A 18 26.74 16.29 31.51
C GLU A 18 26.01 17.20 32.52
N LYS A 19 26.67 18.23 33.02
CA LYS A 19 26.07 19.25 33.90
C LYS A 19 25.62 20.44 33.06
N LYS A 20 24.48 21.04 33.43
CA LYS A 20 23.99 22.28 32.81
C LYS A 20 24.86 23.45 33.31
N PRO A 21 25.57 24.18 32.42
CA PRO A 21 26.36 25.34 32.85
C PRO A 21 25.49 26.50 33.32
N LYS A 22 26.01 27.31 34.25
CA LYS A 22 25.28 28.47 34.82
C LYS A 22 25.02 29.55 33.79
N GLU A 23 25.89 29.65 32.79
CA GLU A 23 25.83 30.56 31.64
C GLU A 23 24.63 30.26 30.72
N HIS A 24 23.92 29.13 30.90
CA HIS A 24 22.64 28.87 30.24
C HIS A 24 21.46 29.66 30.82
N GLU A 25 21.57 30.14 32.06
CA GLU A 25 20.49 30.85 32.74
C GLU A 25 20.70 32.36 32.74
N HIS A 26 21.94 32.81 32.56
CA HIS A 26 22.30 34.22 32.50
C HIS A 26 23.20 34.46 31.29
N SER A 27 22.70 35.26 30.33
CA SER A 27 23.48 35.65 29.15
C SER A 27 24.72 36.42 29.58
N ALA A 28 25.90 35.99 29.14
CA ALA A 28 27.14 36.72 29.39
C ALA A 28 27.08 38.06 28.65
N ALA A 29 27.57 39.13 29.28
CA ALA A 29 27.56 40.48 28.71
C ALA A 29 28.44 40.65 27.44
N ASP A 30 29.25 39.64 27.10
CA ASP A 30 30.19 39.65 25.98
C ASP A 30 29.65 38.82 24.79
N PRO A 31 29.32 39.46 23.65
CA PRO A 31 28.78 38.80 22.46
C PRO A 31 29.69 37.74 21.84
N GLU A 32 31.02 37.95 21.87
CA GLU A 32 31.98 37.03 21.26
C GLU A 32 32.05 35.72 22.06
N LEU A 33 31.98 35.81 23.39
CA LEU A 33 31.94 34.64 24.27
C LEU A 33 30.62 33.85 24.13
N GLN A 34 29.50 34.53 23.82
CA GLN A 34 28.23 33.86 23.55
C GLN A 34 28.25 33.05 22.25
N GLU A 35 28.93 33.55 21.22
CA GLU A 35 29.11 32.84 19.96
C GLU A 35 29.99 31.58 20.14
N LEU A 36 31.04 31.69 20.96
CA LEU A 36 31.86 30.54 21.34
C LEU A 36 31.05 29.50 22.14
N PHE A 37 30.23 29.91 23.11
CA PHE A 37 29.32 29.00 23.82
C PHE A 37 28.27 28.36 22.90
N HIS A 38 27.80 29.07 21.87
CA HIS A 38 26.91 28.51 20.87
C HIS A 38 27.61 27.45 20.01
N THR A 39 28.82 27.74 19.56
CA THR A 39 29.64 26.84 18.76
C THR A 39 29.96 25.55 19.52
N VAL A 40 30.35 25.66 20.80
CA VAL A 40 30.59 24.49 21.67
C VAL A 40 29.33 23.62 21.82
N ARG A 41 28.14 24.23 21.91
CA ARG A 41 26.86 23.49 21.97
C ARG A 41 26.55 22.74 20.67
N LEU A 42 26.79 23.39 19.53
CA LEU A 42 26.63 22.77 18.21
C LEU A 42 27.57 21.56 18.07
N VAL A 43 28.85 21.74 18.39
CA VAL A 43 29.84 20.64 18.33
C VAL A 43 29.46 19.50 19.28
N ARG A 44 28.98 19.80 20.49
CA ARG A 44 28.47 18.77 21.42
C ARG A 44 27.26 18.03 20.87
N SER A 45 26.33 18.72 20.20
CA SER A 45 25.11 18.11 19.63
C SER A 45 25.39 17.14 18.47
N LEU A 46 26.59 17.21 17.88
CA LEU A 46 27.06 16.26 16.86
C LEU A 46 27.56 14.95 17.47
N ARG A 47 27.85 14.92 18.77
CA ARG A 47 28.24 13.71 19.49
C ARG A 47 26.97 12.98 19.91
N GLU A 48 26.86 11.70 19.55
CA GLU A 48 25.73 10.87 19.94
C GLU A 48 25.57 10.90 21.47
N PRO A 49 24.36 11.16 22.02
CA PRO A 49 24.16 11.20 23.45
C PRO A 49 24.46 9.82 24.04
N ALA A 50 25.26 9.80 25.11
CA ALA A 50 25.49 8.57 25.85
C ALA A 50 24.14 8.08 26.41
N MET A 51 23.82 6.81 26.16
CA MET A 51 22.63 6.18 26.72
C MET A 51 22.68 6.32 28.25
N PRO A 52 21.60 6.76 28.89
CA PRO A 52 21.62 7.02 30.31
C PRO A 52 21.84 5.70 31.08
N GLU A 53 22.47 5.79 32.26
CA GLU A 53 22.75 4.62 33.09
C GLU A 53 21.51 3.74 33.29
N ARG A 54 21.69 2.41 33.45
CA ARG A 54 20.59 1.44 33.63
C ARG A 54 19.58 1.79 34.73
N ASN A 55 19.93 2.69 35.65
CA ASN A 55 19.09 3.17 36.75
C ASN A 55 18.32 4.47 36.46
N PHE A 56 18.50 5.07 35.27
CA PHE A 56 17.87 6.33 34.87
C PHE A 56 16.34 6.25 34.80
N PRO A 57 15.71 5.17 34.27
CA PRO A 57 14.26 5.05 34.32
C PRO A 57 13.72 5.11 35.75
N THR A 58 14.41 4.47 36.69
CA THR A 58 14.03 4.45 38.11
C THR A 58 14.20 5.82 38.78
N LYS A 59 15.28 6.54 38.47
CA LYS A 59 15.51 7.92 38.96
C LYS A 59 14.50 8.91 38.38
N LEU A 60 14.16 8.76 37.09
CA LEU A 60 13.18 9.59 36.41
C LEU A 60 11.78 9.38 36.98
N VAL A 61 11.37 8.12 37.17
CA VAL A 61 10.10 7.78 37.84
C VAL A 61 10.09 8.40 39.23
N ARG A 62 11.15 8.24 40.04
CA ARG A 62 11.19 8.79 41.40
C ARG A 62 11.09 10.32 41.44
N THR A 63 11.80 11.00 40.54
CA THR A 63 11.80 12.48 40.45
C THR A 63 10.45 13.01 39.99
N VAL A 64 9.82 12.35 39.01
CA VAL A 64 8.46 12.69 38.55
C VAL A 64 7.43 12.39 39.64
N THR A 65 7.60 11.30 40.39
CA THR A 65 6.70 10.95 41.50
C THR A 65 6.82 11.96 42.64
N ASP A 66 8.03 12.42 42.98
CA ASP A 66 8.27 13.41 44.03
C ASP A 66 7.76 14.81 43.65
N GLN A 67 7.78 15.16 42.36
CA GLN A 67 7.19 16.42 41.85
C GLN A 67 5.66 16.38 41.75
N LEU A 68 5.06 15.19 41.75
CA LEU A 68 3.62 14.96 41.68
C LEU A 68 2.97 14.75 43.06
N VAL A 69 3.70 14.89 44.17
CA VAL A 69 3.10 14.89 45.51
C VAL A 69 2.71 16.31 45.92
N PRO A 70 1.43 16.71 45.82
CA PRO A 70 0.95 17.92 46.47
C PRO A 70 1.00 17.76 47.99
N THR A 71 1.46 18.82 48.66
CA THR A 71 1.43 18.99 50.11
C THR A 71 0.01 18.73 50.65
N LYS A 72 -0.10 17.79 51.61
CA LYS A 72 -1.37 17.36 52.21
C LYS A 72 -2.12 18.51 52.90
N PRO A 73 -3.44 18.67 52.67
CA PRO A 73 -4.35 19.12 53.71
C PRO A 73 -5.21 17.95 54.21
N LYS A 74 -5.30 17.84 55.54
CA LYS A 74 -6.15 16.87 56.26
C LYS A 74 -7.63 17.09 55.93
N LYS A 75 -8.38 16.04 55.58
CA LYS A 75 -9.85 16.03 55.76
C LYS A 75 -10.40 14.70 56.28
N LYS A 76 -11.37 14.85 57.19
CA LYS A 76 -12.26 13.83 57.75
C LYS A 76 -13.24 13.30 56.70
N LYS A 77 -13.64 12.05 56.91
CA LYS A 77 -14.60 11.21 56.16
C LYS A 77 -16.01 11.83 56.06
N ARG A 78 -16.69 11.67 54.91
CA ARG A 78 -17.75 10.65 54.70
C ARG A 78 -18.36 10.72 53.29
N ALA A 79 -18.69 9.50 52.82
CA ALA A 79 -19.46 9.03 51.67
C ALA A 79 -20.52 9.97 51.07
N TRP A 80 -20.69 9.93 49.74
CA TRP A 80 -21.55 8.99 48.99
C TRP A 80 -21.29 9.21 47.49
N MET A 81 -21.27 8.17 46.66
CA MET A 81 -21.56 8.29 45.21
C MET A 81 -21.90 6.92 44.63
N ALA A 82 -23.05 6.90 43.96
CA ALA A 82 -23.53 5.87 43.07
C ALA A 82 -22.73 5.83 41.76
N SER A 83 -22.76 4.66 41.13
CA SER A 83 -22.63 4.39 39.68
C SER A 83 -21.45 4.99 38.90
N ILE A 84 -20.48 4.13 38.57
CA ILE A 84 -20.08 3.88 37.16
C ILE A 84 -19.82 2.36 37.03
N VAL A 85 -20.66 1.69 36.24
CA VAL A 85 -20.45 0.34 35.72
C VAL A 85 -20.01 0.49 34.26
N GLY A 86 -18.98 -0.25 33.86
CA GLY A 86 -18.40 -0.30 32.52
C GLY A 86 -16.91 0.05 32.61
N ILE A 87 -15.93 -0.79 32.26
CA ILE A 87 -15.87 -2.02 31.48
C ILE A 87 -14.83 -2.90 32.19
N ALA A 88 -15.27 -3.87 32.98
CA ALA A 88 -14.37 -4.85 33.61
C ALA A 88 -14.95 -6.28 33.59
N ALA A 89 -16.13 -6.47 32.99
CA ALA A 89 -16.81 -7.76 32.96
C ALA A 89 -16.53 -8.60 31.69
N VAL A 90 -15.90 -8.03 30.64
CA VAL A 90 -15.55 -8.81 29.43
C VAL A 90 -14.23 -9.57 29.60
N LEU A 91 -13.30 -9.09 30.44
CA LEU A 91 -12.01 -9.74 30.67
C LEU A 91 -12.06 -10.92 31.67
N ALA A 92 -13.14 -11.04 32.46
CA ALA A 92 -13.30 -12.15 33.40
C ALA A 92 -13.97 -13.39 32.76
N LEU A 93 -14.67 -13.21 31.62
CA LEU A 93 -15.31 -14.31 30.89
C LEU A 93 -14.38 -14.99 29.86
N SER A 94 -13.29 -14.35 29.44
CA SER A 94 -12.27 -14.96 28.57
C SER A 94 -11.33 -15.91 29.32
N LEU A 95 -11.20 -15.76 30.64
CA LEU A 95 -10.33 -16.60 31.48
C LEU A 95 -10.93 -18.00 31.77
N LEU A 96 -12.24 -18.18 31.58
CA LEU A 96 -12.94 -19.46 31.81
C LEU A 96 -13.08 -20.35 30.56
N MET A 97 -12.72 -19.86 29.36
CA MET A 97 -12.65 -20.71 28.16
C MET A 97 -11.26 -21.31 27.89
N HIS A 98 -10.27 -21.07 28.75
CA HIS A 98 -8.90 -21.56 28.58
C HIS A 98 -8.68 -23.04 28.95
N ILE A 99 -9.72 -23.79 29.33
CA ILE A 99 -9.58 -25.20 29.77
C ILE A 99 -10.25 -26.21 28.82
N VAL A 100 -10.96 -25.76 27.77
CA VAL A 100 -11.56 -26.67 26.78
C VAL A 100 -11.23 -26.23 25.34
N SER A 101 -9.95 -26.26 24.97
CA SER A 101 -9.53 -26.36 23.55
C SER A 101 -8.04 -26.69 23.41
N LEU A 102 -7.57 -27.74 24.07
CA LEU A 102 -6.20 -28.25 23.90
C LEU A 102 -6.03 -29.19 22.68
N PHE A 103 -7.06 -29.36 21.84
CA PHE A 103 -7.06 -30.31 20.71
C PHE A 103 -7.76 -29.80 19.45
N ASP A 104 -7.58 -28.53 19.13
CA ASP A 104 -7.72 -28.01 17.77
C ASP A 104 -6.89 -26.74 17.74
N GLN A 105 -5.80 -26.68 16.97
CA GLN A 105 -5.13 -25.41 16.71
C GLN A 105 -6.07 -24.66 15.76
N PRO A 106 -6.86 -23.65 16.20
CA PRO A 106 -7.57 -22.82 15.24
C PRO A 106 -6.51 -22.26 14.31
N ASN A 107 -6.70 -22.45 13.00
CA ASN A 107 -5.82 -21.92 11.97
C ASN A 107 -5.41 -20.49 12.37
N ILE A 108 -4.11 -20.25 12.59
CA ILE A 108 -3.60 -18.99 13.14
C ILE A 108 -4.08 -17.77 12.33
N VAL A 109 -4.32 -17.97 11.03
CA VAL A 109 -4.93 -17.00 10.13
C VAL A 109 -6.36 -16.63 10.54
N LYS A 110 -7.18 -17.63 10.90
CA LYS A 110 -8.55 -17.42 11.39
C LYS A 110 -8.56 -16.73 12.76
N ALA A 111 -7.62 -17.07 13.64
CA ALA A 111 -7.49 -16.39 14.93
C ALA A 111 -7.14 -14.91 14.75
N MET A 112 -6.20 -14.62 13.84
CA MET A 112 -5.79 -13.28 13.47
C MET A 112 -6.91 -12.48 12.80
N GLU A 113 -7.66 -13.07 11.86
CA GLU A 113 -8.83 -12.45 11.24
C GLU A 113 -9.88 -12.08 12.30
N LYS A 114 -10.20 -13.01 13.20
CA LYS A 114 -11.14 -12.77 14.29
C LYS A 114 -10.66 -11.66 15.23
N ALA A 115 -9.38 -11.67 15.60
CA ALA A 115 -8.83 -10.63 16.45
C ALA A 115 -8.90 -9.24 15.80
N PHE A 116 -8.68 -9.14 14.49
CA PHE A 116 -8.73 -7.87 13.79
C PHE A 116 -10.15 -7.33 13.59
N GLN A 117 -11.18 -8.18 13.58
CA GLN A 117 -12.57 -7.73 13.50
C GLN A 117 -12.96 -6.79 14.66
N ASP A 118 -12.34 -6.98 15.83
CA ASP A 118 -12.59 -6.17 17.02
C ASP A 118 -11.73 -4.89 17.07
N VAL A 119 -10.80 -4.70 16.11
CA VAL A 119 -9.94 -3.51 16.02
C VAL A 119 -10.66 -2.41 15.25
N ASN A 120 -11.05 -1.34 15.95
CA ASN A 120 -11.64 -0.17 15.31
C ASN A 120 -10.58 0.78 14.77
N ALA A 121 -9.58 1.09 15.59
CA ALA A 121 -8.41 1.87 15.24
C ALA A 121 -7.18 1.38 16.01
N TYR A 122 -6.00 1.77 15.56
CA TYR A 122 -4.77 1.51 16.29
C TYR A 122 -3.77 2.65 16.14
N HIS A 123 -2.91 2.79 17.16
CA HIS A 123 -1.78 3.70 17.20
C HIS A 123 -0.51 2.89 17.31
N GLY A 124 0.46 3.13 16.43
CA GLY A 124 1.69 2.36 16.40
C GLY A 124 2.92 3.18 16.05
N PHE A 125 4.08 2.66 16.46
CA PHE A 125 5.38 3.15 16.05
C PHE A 125 6.06 2.08 15.21
N LEU A 126 6.14 2.33 13.91
CA LEU A 126 6.70 1.40 12.93
C LEU A 126 8.18 1.71 12.69
N GLU A 127 9.03 0.70 12.72
CA GLU A 127 10.44 0.80 12.34
C GLU A 127 10.69 -0.06 11.10
N ILE A 128 11.31 0.52 10.08
CA ILE A 128 11.68 -0.13 8.83
C ILE A 128 13.20 -0.23 8.78
N VAL A 129 13.72 -1.46 8.80
CA VAL A 129 15.15 -1.75 8.77
C VAL A 129 15.49 -2.52 7.51
N GLU A 130 16.50 -2.04 6.80
CA GLU A 130 17.15 -2.74 5.70
C GLU A 130 18.37 -3.50 6.20
N THR A 131 18.55 -4.74 5.73
CA THR A 131 19.74 -5.56 5.97
C THR A 131 20.35 -5.93 4.63
N ASN A 132 21.63 -5.62 4.42
CA ASN A 132 22.32 -5.97 3.19
C ASN A 132 22.89 -7.41 3.22
N ALA A 133 23.44 -7.89 2.09
CA ALA A 133 24.02 -9.24 1.95
C ALA A 133 25.16 -9.55 2.92
N GLN A 134 25.81 -8.52 3.47
CA GLN A 134 26.90 -8.64 4.45
C GLN A 134 26.37 -8.69 5.90
N GLY A 135 25.04 -8.61 6.09
CA GLY A 135 24.39 -8.56 7.39
C GLY A 135 24.43 -7.18 8.05
N LYS A 136 24.89 -6.12 7.35
CA LYS A 136 24.85 -4.76 7.89
C LYS A 136 23.42 -4.24 7.83
N THR A 137 22.96 -3.69 8.95
CA THR A 137 21.61 -3.13 9.09
C THR A 137 21.63 -1.61 9.03
N THR A 138 20.60 -1.02 8.42
CA THR A 138 20.37 0.43 8.38
C THR A 138 18.88 0.70 8.61
N THR A 139 18.54 1.60 9.53
CA THR A 139 17.16 2.08 9.69
C THR A 139 16.83 3.00 8.53
N GLN A 140 15.83 2.62 7.73
CA GLN A 140 15.34 3.40 6.59
C GLN A 140 14.35 4.47 7.05
N ALA A 141 13.41 4.09 7.93
CA ALA A 141 12.43 5.01 8.47
C ALA A 141 11.91 4.58 9.85
N LYS A 142 11.46 5.55 10.64
CA LYS A 142 10.58 5.33 11.79
C LYS A 142 9.33 6.19 11.64
N LEU A 143 8.16 5.57 11.77
CA LEU A 143 6.88 6.22 11.56
C LEU A 143 6.05 6.16 12.84
N GLU A 144 5.40 7.26 13.20
CA GLU A 144 4.22 7.23 14.06
C GLU A 144 2.99 7.11 13.18
N ILE A 145 2.11 6.14 13.46
CA ILE A 145 0.93 5.89 12.66
C ILE A 145 -0.33 5.78 13.50
N TRP A 146 -1.42 6.32 12.97
CA TRP A 146 -2.78 6.01 13.37
C TRP A 146 -3.52 5.51 12.15
N ALA A 147 -4.25 4.41 12.28
CA ALA A 147 -5.09 3.88 11.20
C ALA A 147 -6.37 3.26 11.76
N ASP A 148 -7.42 3.26 10.96
CA ASP A 148 -8.71 2.66 11.31
C ASP A 148 -9.26 1.73 10.23
N LYS A 149 -10.29 0.98 10.59
CA LYS A 149 -10.94 0.02 9.68
C LYS A 149 -11.71 0.67 8.52
N GLN A 150 -11.87 2.00 8.52
CA GLN A 150 -12.44 2.75 7.40
C GLN A 150 -11.37 3.20 6.40
N GLY A 151 -10.10 2.88 6.65
CA GLY A 151 -8.97 3.25 5.80
C GLY A 151 -8.50 4.69 6.00
N ARG A 152 -8.97 5.38 7.05
CA ARG A 152 -8.43 6.70 7.42
C ARG A 152 -7.13 6.51 8.17
N TYR A 153 -6.22 7.46 8.04
CA TYR A 153 -4.95 7.39 8.74
C TYR A 153 -4.30 8.76 8.97
N TYR A 154 -3.35 8.76 9.90
CA TYR A 154 -2.35 9.79 10.13
C TYR A 154 -0.99 9.11 10.18
N ILE A 155 -0.01 9.63 9.45
CA ILE A 155 1.38 9.15 9.43
C ILE A 155 2.29 10.34 9.68
N GLN A 156 3.25 10.19 10.57
CA GLN A 156 4.34 11.14 10.76
C GLN A 156 5.68 10.41 10.67
N GLU A 157 6.55 10.89 9.79
CA GLU A 157 7.91 10.36 9.65
C GLU A 157 8.83 10.97 10.71
N LEU A 158 9.29 10.15 11.66
CA LEU A 158 10.12 10.56 12.80
C LEU A 158 11.62 10.51 12.47
N GLU A 159 12.01 9.54 11.65
CA GLU A 159 13.36 9.33 11.11
C GLU A 159 13.23 8.82 9.67
N GLY A 160 14.20 9.14 8.82
CA GLY A 160 14.19 8.80 7.39
C GLY A 160 14.44 10.01 6.50
N SER A 161 14.34 9.83 5.18
CA SER A 161 14.59 10.88 4.19
C SER A 161 13.55 11.99 4.20
N ASN A 162 12.31 11.71 4.63
CA ASN A 162 11.24 12.70 4.74
C ASN A 162 10.90 12.99 6.19
N LYS A 163 11.90 12.91 7.08
CA LYS A 163 11.75 13.27 8.50
C LYS A 163 10.98 14.58 8.66
N GLY A 164 9.89 14.51 9.43
CA GLY A 164 8.99 15.63 9.71
C GLY A 164 7.81 15.74 8.74
N LEU A 165 7.74 14.95 7.67
CA LEU A 165 6.58 14.87 6.80
C LEU A 165 5.40 14.25 7.56
N ILE A 166 4.24 14.90 7.46
CA ILE A 166 2.97 14.36 7.96
C ILE A 166 2.07 14.10 6.76
N THR A 167 1.51 12.89 6.66
CA THR A 167 0.49 12.54 5.67
C THR A 167 -0.78 12.14 6.39
N VAL A 168 -1.92 12.71 5.99
CA VAL A 168 -3.22 12.41 6.58
C VAL A 168 -4.22 12.12 5.48
N ASN A 169 -5.01 11.07 5.65
CA ASN A 169 -6.18 10.79 4.82
C ASN A 169 -7.39 10.61 5.72
N ASN A 170 -8.39 11.49 5.60
CA ASN A 170 -9.62 11.42 6.39
C ASN A 170 -10.76 10.69 5.67
N GLY A 171 -10.50 10.09 4.51
CA GLY A 171 -11.46 9.40 3.67
C GLY A 171 -12.16 10.29 2.63
N GLN A 172 -12.13 11.61 2.79
CA GLN A 172 -12.65 12.56 1.79
C GLN A 172 -11.54 13.36 1.12
N THR A 173 -10.54 13.76 1.90
CA THR A 173 -9.39 14.54 1.45
C THR A 173 -8.13 13.93 2.03
N LYS A 174 -7.06 13.98 1.24
CA LYS A 174 -5.72 13.62 1.67
C LYS A 174 -4.82 14.83 1.58
N TRP A 175 -3.90 14.99 2.52
CA TRP A 175 -2.95 16.08 2.49
C TRP A 175 -1.62 15.71 3.13
N GLN A 176 -0.59 16.44 2.71
CA GLN A 176 0.77 16.33 3.23
C GLN A 176 1.24 17.67 3.77
N ILE A 177 1.81 17.67 4.96
CA ILE A 177 2.35 18.87 5.62
C ILE A 177 3.87 18.80 5.55
N HIS A 178 4.46 19.72 4.79
CA HIS A 178 5.90 19.87 4.62
C HIS A 178 6.38 21.00 5.53
N HIS A 179 6.78 20.66 6.76
CA HIS A 179 7.16 21.66 7.77
C HIS A 179 8.39 22.49 7.38
N SER A 180 9.37 21.89 6.71
CA SER A 180 10.59 22.58 6.23
C SER A 180 10.26 23.63 5.17
N GLU A 181 9.35 23.32 4.26
CA GLU A 181 8.95 24.18 3.14
C GLU A 181 7.80 25.14 3.50
N LYS A 182 7.14 24.92 4.65
CA LYS A 182 5.91 25.60 5.06
C LYS A 182 4.81 25.46 4.01
N GLN A 183 4.60 24.24 3.53
CA GLN A 183 3.59 23.94 2.51
C GLN A 183 2.62 22.85 2.98
N VAL A 184 1.37 22.95 2.53
CA VAL A 184 0.37 21.90 2.65
C VAL A 184 -0.07 21.51 1.25
N HIS A 185 0.24 20.28 0.83
CA HIS A 185 -0.17 19.74 -0.47
C HIS A 185 -1.46 18.96 -0.28
N ARG A 186 -2.50 19.30 -1.04
CA ARG A 186 -3.83 18.65 -0.95
C ARG A 186 -4.08 17.77 -2.16
N PHE A 187 -4.57 16.56 -1.95
CA PHE A 187 -4.77 15.52 -2.95
C PHE A 187 -6.18 14.93 -2.87
N SER A 188 -6.59 14.21 -3.92
CA SER A 188 -7.71 13.27 -3.83
C SER A 188 -7.41 12.21 -2.77
N ALA A 189 -8.44 11.81 -2.01
CA ALA A 189 -8.32 10.70 -1.07
C ALA A 189 -8.08 9.34 -1.78
N PHE A 190 -8.54 9.22 -3.03
CA PHE A 190 -8.40 8.02 -3.85
C PHE A 190 -7.96 8.38 -5.29
N PRO A 191 -7.06 7.61 -5.91
CA PRO A 191 -6.34 6.47 -5.33
C PRO A 191 -5.33 6.91 -4.26
N ASP A 192 -4.89 5.97 -3.42
CA ASP A 192 -3.99 6.29 -2.31
C ASP A 192 -2.60 5.65 -2.38
N PRO A 193 -1.64 6.31 -3.06
CA PRO A 193 -0.27 5.83 -3.14
C PRO A 193 0.56 6.07 -1.87
N TYR A 194 0.04 6.77 -0.86
CA TYR A 194 0.81 7.16 0.33
C TYR A 194 0.52 6.30 1.56
N ARG A 195 -0.13 5.14 1.37
CA ARG A 195 -0.31 4.17 2.45
C ARG A 195 1.05 3.65 2.92
N PHE A 196 1.14 3.35 4.21
CA PHE A 196 2.36 2.87 4.84
C PHE A 196 2.51 1.36 4.66
N ALA A 197 3.75 0.88 4.72
CA ALA A 197 4.03 -0.56 4.68
C ALA A 197 3.54 -1.27 5.95
N PHE A 198 3.17 -2.54 5.83
CA PHE A 198 2.73 -3.38 6.95
C PHE A 198 1.49 -2.83 7.69
N GLU A 199 0.49 -2.42 6.90
CA GLU A 199 -0.86 -2.18 7.39
C GLU A 199 -1.55 -3.50 7.75
N LEU A 200 -2.06 -3.59 8.98
CA LEU A 200 -2.54 -4.86 9.53
C LEU A 200 -3.70 -5.45 8.74
N GLY A 201 -4.67 -4.64 8.33
CA GLY A 201 -5.82 -5.12 7.56
C GLY A 201 -5.43 -5.73 6.22
N ASN A 202 -4.50 -5.08 5.51
CA ASN A 202 -4.01 -5.55 4.21
C ASN A 202 -3.18 -6.81 4.37
N GLU A 203 -2.27 -6.84 5.36
CA GLU A 203 -1.46 -8.02 5.65
C GLU A 203 -2.32 -9.26 5.96
N ILE A 204 -3.36 -9.09 6.78
CA ILE A 204 -4.26 -10.20 7.14
C ILE A 204 -5.01 -10.71 5.91
N LYS A 205 -5.42 -9.81 5.01
CA LYS A 205 -6.04 -10.17 3.73
C LYS A 205 -5.06 -10.97 2.86
N GLU A 206 -3.81 -10.52 2.74
CA GLU A 206 -2.75 -11.23 1.98
C GLU A 206 -2.51 -12.63 2.54
N ILE A 207 -2.33 -12.76 3.85
CA ILE A 207 -2.09 -14.07 4.49
C ILE A 207 -3.28 -15.02 4.32
N LYS A 208 -4.52 -14.51 4.35
CA LYS A 208 -5.72 -15.32 4.10
C LYS A 208 -5.77 -15.90 2.70
N GLN A 209 -5.18 -15.20 1.73
CA GLN A 209 -5.12 -15.61 0.33
C GLN A 209 -3.84 -16.41 0.01
N ALA A 210 -2.91 -16.54 0.94
CA ALA A 210 -1.64 -17.24 0.75
C ALA A 210 -1.84 -18.73 0.39
N VAL A 211 -0.88 -19.28 -0.37
CA VAL A 211 -0.85 -20.71 -0.74
C VAL A 211 -0.69 -21.58 0.49
N SER A 212 0.18 -21.17 1.41
CA SER A 212 0.35 -21.87 2.69
C SER A 212 0.88 -20.95 3.78
N THR A 213 0.60 -21.33 5.01
CA THR A 213 1.16 -20.71 6.22
C THR A 213 1.66 -21.80 7.14
N LYS A 214 2.87 -21.64 7.67
CA LYS A 214 3.49 -22.63 8.56
C LYS A 214 4.12 -21.95 9.77
N THR A 215 3.71 -22.34 10.98
CA THR A 215 4.42 -21.93 12.19
C THR A 215 5.76 -22.64 12.25
N ILE A 216 6.85 -21.86 12.24
CA ILE A 216 8.24 -22.36 12.19
C ILE A 216 9.00 -22.16 13.49
N GLY A 217 8.43 -21.44 14.46
CA GLY A 217 9.06 -21.24 15.76
C GLY A 217 8.35 -20.21 16.61
N GLU A 218 9.03 -19.80 17.68
CA GLU A 218 8.57 -18.80 18.62
C GLU A 218 9.72 -17.85 18.96
N GLU A 219 9.46 -16.56 18.86
CA GLU A 219 10.43 -15.50 19.11
C GLU A 219 9.74 -14.31 19.77
N LYS A 220 10.49 -13.26 20.11
CA LYS A 220 9.90 -12.00 20.56
C LYS A 220 9.88 -10.99 19.42
N ALA A 221 8.75 -10.36 19.20
CA ALA A 221 8.61 -9.13 18.42
C ALA A 221 8.08 -8.04 19.33
N ALA A 222 8.63 -6.82 19.27
CA ALA A 222 8.23 -5.71 20.14
C ALA A 222 8.29 -6.04 21.65
N ASN A 223 9.22 -6.89 22.07
CA ASN A 223 9.30 -7.48 23.43
C ASN A 223 8.13 -8.37 23.86
N ARG A 224 7.22 -8.74 22.94
CA ARG A 224 6.06 -9.59 23.20
C ARG A 224 6.30 -11.01 22.65
N PRO A 225 5.98 -12.08 23.40
CA PRO A 225 6.05 -13.45 22.89
C PRO A 225 5.19 -13.60 21.63
N SER A 226 5.78 -14.13 20.56
CA SER A 226 5.14 -14.24 19.25
C SER A 226 5.40 -15.59 18.63
N TRP A 227 4.45 -16.08 17.83
CA TRP A 227 4.70 -17.17 16.88
C TRP A 227 5.40 -16.62 15.65
N VAL A 228 6.40 -17.32 15.14
CA VAL A 228 7.01 -17.05 13.84
C VAL A 228 6.31 -17.91 12.81
N VAL A 229 5.65 -17.26 11.86
CA VAL A 229 4.93 -17.93 10.77
C VAL A 229 5.60 -17.60 9.45
N GLU A 230 5.95 -18.62 8.69
CA GLU A 230 6.33 -18.50 7.30
C GLU A 230 5.07 -18.48 6.43
N VAL A 231 4.98 -17.50 5.54
CA VAL A 231 3.86 -17.30 4.62
C VAL A 231 4.37 -17.49 3.22
N THR A 232 3.75 -18.41 2.47
CA THR A 232 4.00 -18.58 1.03
C THR A 232 2.87 -17.90 0.27
N PRO A 233 3.10 -16.70 -0.30
CA PRO A 233 2.07 -15.96 -1.03
C PRO A 233 1.71 -16.66 -2.35
N GLN A 234 0.66 -16.19 -3.03
CA GLN A 234 0.30 -16.66 -4.38
C GLN A 234 1.40 -16.35 -5.40
N GLY A 235 2.03 -15.17 -5.25
CA GLY A 235 3.17 -14.72 -6.04
C GLY A 235 4.22 -14.03 -5.17
N GLY A 236 5.47 -14.10 -5.62
CA GLY A 236 6.64 -13.64 -4.86
C GLY A 236 7.25 -14.70 -3.95
N GLU A 237 8.30 -14.30 -3.23
CA GLU A 237 9.05 -15.19 -2.34
C GLU A 237 8.35 -15.36 -0.98
N PRO A 238 8.51 -16.52 -0.32
CA PRO A 238 8.05 -16.70 1.06
C PRO A 238 8.64 -15.66 2.01
N TYR A 239 7.84 -15.21 2.96
CA TYR A 239 8.25 -14.23 3.96
C TYR A 239 7.84 -14.68 5.36
N ARG A 240 8.33 -13.99 6.39
CA ARG A 240 8.03 -14.32 7.78
C ARG A 240 7.25 -13.21 8.45
N ILE A 241 6.32 -13.61 9.31
CA ILE A 241 5.57 -12.72 10.19
C ILE A 241 5.67 -13.20 11.64
N TRP A 242 5.65 -12.25 12.57
CA TRP A 242 5.58 -12.53 13.99
C TRP A 242 4.20 -12.13 14.49
N ILE A 243 3.45 -13.11 14.97
CA ILE A 243 2.08 -12.94 15.45
C ILE A 243 2.11 -12.99 16.96
N ASP A 244 1.65 -11.92 17.60
CA ASP A 244 1.59 -11.82 19.05
C ASP A 244 0.71 -12.92 19.66
N LYS A 245 1.22 -13.62 20.68
CA LYS A 245 0.47 -14.75 21.28
C LYS A 245 -0.75 -14.32 22.09
N GLU A 246 -0.75 -13.09 22.58
CA GLU A 246 -1.83 -12.55 23.41
C GLU A 246 -2.97 -12.02 22.54
N THR A 247 -2.67 -11.18 21.56
CA THR A 247 -3.66 -10.50 20.72
C THR A 247 -3.94 -11.22 19.41
N HIS A 248 -3.10 -12.18 19.00
CA HIS A 248 -3.16 -12.84 17.69
C HIS A 248 -2.96 -11.90 16.49
N LEU A 249 -2.39 -10.70 16.72
CA LEU A 249 -2.18 -9.70 15.68
C LEU A 249 -0.70 -9.63 15.27
N PRO A 250 -0.40 -9.36 13.98
CA PRO A 250 0.98 -9.21 13.51
C PRO A 250 1.70 -8.03 14.17
N LEU A 251 2.96 -8.25 14.56
CA LEU A 251 3.84 -7.21 15.12
C LEU A 251 5.09 -6.97 14.29
N GLN A 252 5.49 -7.92 13.45
CA GLN A 252 6.66 -7.80 12.60
C GLN A 252 6.46 -8.57 11.29
N LYS A 253 7.01 -8.03 10.21
CA LYS A 253 7.15 -8.65 8.89
C LYS A 253 8.61 -8.65 8.48
N GLN A 254 9.09 -9.73 7.89
CA GLN A 254 10.41 -9.82 7.28
C GLN A 254 10.30 -10.48 5.92
N TYR A 255 10.70 -9.75 4.89
CA TYR A 255 10.72 -10.26 3.52
C TYR A 255 11.88 -11.24 3.31
N ALA A 256 11.82 -12.02 2.23
CA ALA A 256 12.99 -12.75 1.76
C ALA A 256 14.14 -11.77 1.43
N MET A 257 15.38 -12.25 1.54
CA MET A 257 16.53 -11.51 1.02
C MET A 257 16.46 -11.54 -0.50
N HIS A 258 16.40 -10.37 -1.13
CA HIS A 258 16.29 -10.21 -2.57
C HIS A 258 17.34 -9.23 -3.08
N HIS A 259 18.13 -9.63 -4.08
CA HIS A 259 19.32 -8.88 -4.54
C HIS A 259 20.28 -8.42 -3.44
N GLY A 260 20.40 -9.21 -2.38
CA GLY A 260 21.25 -8.87 -1.25
C GLY A 260 20.69 -7.76 -0.37
N ILE A 261 19.38 -7.49 -0.43
CA ILE A 261 18.66 -6.59 0.46
C ILE A 261 17.48 -7.34 1.10
N GLN A 262 17.31 -7.19 2.41
CA GLN A 262 16.18 -7.71 3.16
C GLN A 262 15.55 -6.60 3.99
N TYR A 263 14.23 -6.48 3.93
CA TYR A 263 13.48 -5.56 4.78
C TYR A 263 12.86 -6.29 5.97
N LYS A 264 12.97 -5.67 7.13
CA LYS A 264 12.25 -6.03 8.35
C LYS A 264 11.48 -4.82 8.84
N ILE A 265 10.17 -4.99 9.03
CA ILE A 265 9.24 -3.96 9.46
C ILE A 265 8.64 -4.38 10.79
N THR A 266 8.79 -3.57 11.82
CA THR A 266 8.40 -3.94 13.20
C THR A 266 7.58 -2.82 13.84
N TYR A 267 6.43 -3.16 14.41
CA TYR A 267 5.76 -2.32 15.38
C TYR A 267 6.54 -2.35 16.68
N THR A 268 7.31 -1.32 16.98
CA THR A 268 8.08 -1.22 18.24
C THR A 268 7.15 -0.98 19.45
N LYS A 269 5.99 -0.37 19.19
CA LYS A 269 4.87 -0.21 20.11
C LYS A 269 3.57 -0.18 19.30
N ILE A 270 2.50 -0.78 19.81
CA ILE A 270 1.17 -0.71 19.22
C ILE A 270 0.09 -0.75 20.31
N GLU A 271 -0.94 0.06 20.14
CA GLU A 271 -2.09 0.19 21.04
C GLU A 271 -3.40 0.18 20.23
N TRP A 272 -4.40 -0.53 20.75
CA TRP A 272 -5.73 -0.64 20.14
C TRP A 272 -6.65 0.44 20.69
N ASN A 273 -7.37 1.13 19.81
CA ASN A 273 -8.19 2.28 20.15
C ASN A 273 -9.57 2.18 19.48
N ASP A 274 -10.56 2.87 20.04
CA ASP A 274 -11.91 2.91 19.45
C ASP A 274 -11.97 3.78 18.18
N ALA A 275 -11.12 4.81 18.09
CA ALA A 275 -11.05 5.72 16.96
C ALA A 275 -9.72 6.46 16.88
N ILE A 276 -9.40 6.99 15.70
CA ILE A 276 -8.33 7.99 15.54
C ILE A 276 -8.81 9.31 16.17
N PRO A 277 -7.99 10.01 16.98
CA PRO A 277 -8.35 11.32 17.52
C PRO A 277 -8.76 12.30 16.41
N GLU A 278 -9.96 12.88 16.51
CA GLU A 278 -10.55 13.74 15.46
C GLU A 278 -9.63 14.90 15.05
N LYS A 279 -8.91 15.47 16.01
CA LYS A 279 -7.94 16.56 15.78
C LYS A 279 -6.83 16.19 14.79
N LEU A 280 -6.48 14.90 14.67
CA LEU A 280 -5.46 14.42 13.72
C LEU A 280 -6.01 14.30 12.30
N LEU A 281 -7.33 14.12 12.17
CA LEU A 281 -8.04 14.01 10.89
C LEU A 281 -8.70 15.34 10.45
N ALA A 282 -8.54 16.40 11.24
CA ALA A 282 -9.10 17.72 10.93
C ALA A 282 -8.18 18.47 9.96
N TYR A 283 -8.65 18.64 8.72
CA TYR A 283 -7.94 19.43 7.72
C TYR A 283 -7.84 20.89 8.15
N HIS A 284 -6.62 21.41 8.19
CA HIS A 284 -6.34 22.83 8.39
C HIS A 284 -4.97 23.17 7.78
N VAL A 285 -4.84 24.41 7.31
CA VAL A 285 -3.55 24.95 6.85
C VAL A 285 -2.92 25.71 8.02
N PRO A 286 -1.75 25.27 8.55
CA PRO A 286 -1.12 25.96 9.67
C PRO A 286 -0.79 27.42 9.33
N LYS A 287 -0.81 28.29 10.35
CA LYS A 287 -0.52 29.72 10.13
C LYS A 287 0.87 29.90 9.51
N GLY A 288 0.92 30.65 8.40
CA GLY A 288 2.16 30.92 7.67
C GLY A 288 2.57 29.81 6.70
N PHE A 289 1.72 28.80 6.48
CA PHE A 289 1.91 27.80 5.42
C PHE A 289 1.15 28.20 4.16
N GLN A 290 1.68 27.81 3.01
CA GLN A 290 1.00 27.92 1.72
C GLN A 290 0.24 26.62 1.42
N GLU A 291 -1.01 26.72 0.98
CA GLU A 291 -1.74 25.58 0.42
C GLU A 291 -1.41 25.41 -1.08
N ILE A 292 -1.09 24.19 -1.48
CA ILE A 292 -0.92 23.77 -2.87
C ILE A 292 -1.98 22.72 -3.15
N ASN A 293 -3.04 23.12 -3.85
CA ASN A 293 -4.11 22.20 -4.20
C ASN A 293 -3.73 21.40 -5.45
N GLN A 294 -3.45 20.12 -5.28
CA GLN A 294 -3.19 19.15 -6.34
C GLN A 294 -4.39 18.22 -6.59
N ASN A 295 -5.51 18.42 -5.86
CA ASN A 295 -6.75 17.70 -6.12
C ASN A 295 -7.46 18.34 -7.33
N PRO A 296 -7.59 17.63 -8.46
CA PRO A 296 -8.24 18.14 -9.67
C PRO A 296 -9.79 18.01 -9.61
N GLU A 297 -10.32 17.41 -8.55
CA GLU A 297 -11.74 17.09 -8.42
C GLU A 297 -12.56 18.22 -7.80
N GLN A 298 -13.74 18.44 -8.36
CA GLN A 298 -14.78 19.28 -7.78
C GLN A 298 -15.97 18.40 -7.41
N ILE A 299 -16.35 18.41 -6.12
CA ILE A 299 -17.53 17.68 -5.63
C ILE A 299 -18.80 18.43 -6.04
N VAL A 300 -19.79 17.69 -6.53
CA VAL A 300 -21.12 18.21 -6.89
C VAL A 300 -22.19 17.53 -6.05
N ALA A 301 -23.32 18.20 -5.83
CA ALA A 301 -24.36 17.68 -4.93
C ALA A 301 -25.20 16.58 -5.57
N ASN A 302 -25.38 16.62 -6.89
CA ASN A 302 -26.21 15.68 -7.63
C ASN A 302 -25.79 15.57 -9.11
N ILE A 303 -26.35 14.57 -9.79
CA ILE A 303 -26.07 14.27 -11.21
C ILE A 303 -26.56 15.39 -12.15
N GLY A 304 -27.59 16.15 -11.78
CA GLY A 304 -28.12 17.23 -12.61
C GLY A 304 -27.09 18.33 -12.86
N GLU A 305 -26.33 18.69 -11.82
CA GLU A 305 -25.23 19.67 -11.89
C GLU A 305 -24.10 19.22 -12.83
N VAL A 306 -23.89 17.91 -12.99
CA VAL A 306 -22.83 17.36 -13.84
C VAL A 306 -23.03 17.82 -15.29
N ASN A 307 -24.25 17.70 -15.83
CA ASN A 307 -24.51 18.02 -17.23
C ASN A 307 -24.25 19.49 -17.56
N GLU A 308 -24.54 20.41 -16.63
CA GLU A 308 -24.28 21.84 -16.81
C GLU A 308 -22.78 22.15 -16.94
N ILE A 309 -21.93 21.38 -16.25
CA ILE A 309 -20.49 21.64 -16.19
C ILE A 309 -19.71 20.87 -17.26
N ILE A 310 -19.97 19.57 -17.43
CA ILE A 310 -19.18 18.72 -18.35
C ILE A 310 -19.88 18.44 -19.68
N GLY A 311 -21.16 18.83 -19.83
CA GLY A 311 -21.89 18.78 -21.10
C GLY A 311 -22.39 17.40 -21.51
N PHE A 312 -22.59 16.49 -20.54
CA PHE A 312 -23.33 15.24 -20.71
C PHE A 312 -23.90 14.76 -19.37
N LEU A 313 -24.97 13.97 -19.44
CA LEU A 313 -25.54 13.29 -18.28
C LEU A 313 -24.84 11.93 -18.10
N PRO A 314 -24.21 11.64 -16.95
CA PRO A 314 -23.57 10.35 -16.71
C PRO A 314 -24.60 9.23 -16.53
N ASP A 315 -24.23 8.03 -16.97
CA ASP A 315 -24.98 6.82 -16.66
C ASP A 315 -24.81 6.48 -15.17
N VAL A 316 -25.84 5.93 -14.54
CA VAL A 316 -25.78 5.53 -13.12
C VAL A 316 -26.36 4.14 -12.91
N ILE A 317 -25.90 3.48 -11.86
CA ILE A 317 -26.44 2.20 -11.44
C ILE A 317 -27.73 2.44 -10.65
N ASN A 318 -28.74 1.59 -10.88
CA ASN A 318 -30.00 1.66 -10.16
C ASN A 318 -29.96 0.90 -8.82
N GLN A 319 -29.20 -0.19 -8.78
CA GLN A 319 -29.01 -1.00 -7.57
C GLN A 319 -27.54 -0.97 -7.20
N ILE A 320 -27.23 -0.41 -6.03
CA ILE A 320 -25.87 -0.41 -5.50
C ILE A 320 -25.58 -1.82 -4.95
N PRO A 321 -24.48 -2.47 -5.36
CA PRO A 321 -24.10 -3.78 -4.82
C PRO A 321 -24.05 -3.81 -3.28
N ALA A 322 -24.42 -4.95 -2.71
CA ALA A 322 -24.60 -5.10 -1.27
C ALA A 322 -23.36 -4.70 -0.46
N GLY A 323 -23.57 -3.96 0.63
CA GLY A 323 -22.50 -3.46 1.50
C GLY A 323 -21.90 -2.13 1.08
N TYR A 324 -22.18 -1.66 -0.14
CA TYR A 324 -21.75 -0.35 -0.62
C TYR A 324 -22.83 0.72 -0.44
N VAL A 325 -22.37 1.95 -0.29
CA VAL A 325 -23.18 3.17 -0.40
C VAL A 325 -22.52 4.13 -1.37
N GLN A 326 -23.32 4.93 -2.08
CA GLN A 326 -22.78 6.05 -2.85
C GLN A 326 -22.26 7.11 -1.87
N ASP A 327 -20.98 7.44 -1.95
CA ASP A 327 -20.31 8.39 -1.05
C ASP A 327 -20.39 9.82 -1.60
N ARG A 328 -19.95 10.01 -2.86
CA ARG A 328 -19.92 11.34 -3.49
C ARG A 328 -19.89 11.26 -5.01
N ILE A 329 -20.23 12.38 -5.65
CA ILE A 329 -20.05 12.60 -7.08
C ILE A 329 -19.04 13.74 -7.23
N ALA A 330 -18.05 13.54 -8.10
CA ALA A 330 -17.07 14.55 -8.45
C ALA A 330 -16.92 14.66 -9.95
N ILE A 331 -16.45 15.82 -10.40
CA ILE A 331 -16.07 16.07 -11.78
C ILE A 331 -14.59 16.47 -11.84
N VAL A 332 -13.97 16.20 -12.99
CA VAL A 332 -12.65 16.74 -13.34
C VAL A 332 -12.86 17.65 -14.56
N PRO A 333 -13.14 18.96 -14.37
CA PRO A 333 -13.61 19.83 -15.44
C PRO A 333 -12.67 19.90 -16.64
N ASP A 334 -11.36 20.05 -16.38
CA ASP A 334 -10.32 20.15 -17.42
C ASP A 334 -10.22 18.89 -18.29
N LYS A 335 -10.64 17.74 -17.75
CA LYS A 335 -10.65 16.46 -18.44
C LYS A 335 -12.05 16.06 -18.92
N LYS A 336 -13.09 16.83 -18.58
CA LYS A 336 -14.50 16.53 -18.83
C LYS A 336 -14.89 15.13 -18.39
N LEU A 337 -14.47 14.75 -17.18
CA LEU A 337 -14.79 13.47 -16.57
C LEU A 337 -15.77 13.64 -15.42
N VAL A 338 -16.56 12.60 -15.20
CA VAL A 338 -17.31 12.38 -13.96
C VAL A 338 -16.75 11.17 -13.23
N LYS A 339 -16.73 11.26 -11.89
CA LYS A 339 -16.34 10.19 -10.97
C LYS A 339 -17.45 10.01 -9.94
N ILE A 340 -17.99 8.80 -9.84
CA ILE A 340 -19.00 8.45 -8.84
C ILE A 340 -18.38 7.44 -7.89
N TYR A 341 -18.28 7.84 -6.62
CA TYR A 341 -17.60 7.08 -5.58
C TYR A 341 -18.60 6.25 -4.78
N TYR A 342 -18.24 5.00 -4.55
CA TYR A 342 -18.97 4.05 -3.72
C TYR A 342 -18.02 3.47 -2.68
N ARG A 343 -18.50 3.33 -1.44
CA ARG A 343 -17.67 2.87 -0.32
C ARG A 343 -18.34 1.75 0.46
N ALA A 344 -17.54 0.80 0.91
CA ALA A 344 -17.92 -0.27 1.82
C ALA A 344 -16.76 -0.58 2.78
N SER A 345 -16.89 -0.25 4.07
CA SER A 345 -15.81 -0.45 5.06
C SER A 345 -14.47 0.17 4.60
N ASN A 346 -13.44 -0.65 4.32
CA ASN A 346 -12.13 -0.24 3.79
C ASN A 346 -12.02 -0.33 2.25
N LYS A 347 -13.10 -0.66 1.56
CA LYS A 347 -13.17 -0.77 0.10
C LYS A 347 -13.74 0.50 -0.52
N GLU A 348 -13.18 0.90 -1.65
CA GLU A 348 -13.67 2.03 -2.44
C GLU A 348 -13.68 1.66 -3.92
N ILE A 349 -14.79 1.96 -4.59
CA ILE A 349 -15.00 1.76 -6.02
C ILE A 349 -15.40 3.09 -6.63
N VAL A 350 -14.87 3.39 -7.80
CA VAL A 350 -15.14 4.60 -8.57
C VAL A 350 -15.59 4.21 -9.97
N ILE A 351 -16.75 4.72 -10.37
CA ILE A 351 -17.17 4.72 -11.76
C ILE A 351 -16.69 6.02 -12.39
N ILE A 352 -15.85 5.91 -13.41
CA ILE A 352 -15.31 7.02 -14.18
C ILE A 352 -15.97 7.00 -15.56
N GLN A 353 -16.45 8.16 -16.03
CA GLN A 353 -17.01 8.29 -17.38
C GLN A 353 -16.51 9.56 -18.05
N GLY A 354 -16.31 9.47 -19.35
CA GLY A 354 -15.93 10.60 -20.20
C GLY A 354 -16.16 10.29 -21.67
N LYS A 355 -16.10 11.32 -22.52
CA LYS A 355 -16.14 11.10 -23.97
C LYS A 355 -14.91 10.29 -24.40
N ALA A 356 -15.11 9.29 -25.24
CA ALA A 356 -14.01 8.48 -25.74
C ALA A 356 -13.07 9.37 -26.58
N THR A 357 -11.78 9.31 -26.29
CA THR A 357 -10.74 10.06 -27.03
C THR A 357 -9.61 9.12 -27.42
N GLY A 358 -8.93 9.42 -28.54
CA GLY A 358 -7.81 8.61 -29.02
C GLY A 358 -8.18 7.18 -29.46
N LYS A 359 -7.16 6.41 -29.82
CA LYS A 359 -7.31 5.00 -30.25
C LYS A 359 -7.56 4.10 -29.02
N TRP A 360 -8.43 3.10 -29.18
CA TRP A 360 -8.58 2.05 -28.19
C TRP A 360 -7.34 1.15 -28.23
N LYS A 361 -6.67 1.02 -27.09
CA LYS A 361 -5.52 0.13 -26.89
C LYS A 361 -5.71 -0.59 -25.57
N LEU A 362 -5.48 -1.90 -25.57
CA LEU A 362 -5.45 -2.70 -24.35
C LEU A 362 -4.10 -2.57 -23.67
N ALA A 363 -4.10 -2.57 -22.33
CA ALA A 363 -2.88 -2.78 -21.57
C ALA A 363 -2.30 -4.18 -21.89
N PRO A 364 -0.97 -4.34 -21.97
CA PRO A 364 -0.33 -5.57 -22.41
C PRO A 364 -0.72 -6.84 -21.63
N ASN A 365 -1.05 -6.68 -20.35
CA ASN A 365 -1.44 -7.77 -19.45
C ASN A 365 -2.94 -7.84 -19.14
N ALA A 366 -3.75 -7.02 -19.80
CA ALA A 366 -5.17 -7.01 -19.54
C ALA A 366 -5.83 -8.33 -19.94
N MET A 367 -6.72 -8.81 -19.07
CA MET A 367 -7.68 -9.82 -19.47
C MET A 367 -8.73 -9.18 -20.39
N VAL A 368 -9.30 -9.99 -21.27
CA VAL A 368 -10.21 -9.53 -22.32
C VAL A 368 -11.62 -10.02 -22.03
N GLY A 369 -12.44 -9.17 -21.42
CA GLY A 369 -13.88 -9.39 -21.23
C GLY A 369 -14.70 -8.90 -22.41
N LYS A 370 -16.03 -9.03 -22.31
CA LYS A 370 -16.98 -8.51 -23.30
C LYS A 370 -18.13 -7.75 -22.66
N ILE A 371 -18.58 -6.69 -23.34
CA ILE A 371 -19.83 -5.97 -23.04
C ILE A 371 -20.55 -5.77 -24.35
N HIS A 372 -21.76 -6.32 -24.51
CA HIS A 372 -22.50 -6.27 -25.78
C HIS A 372 -21.64 -6.67 -27.00
N GLN A 373 -20.84 -7.75 -26.86
CA GLN A 373 -19.87 -8.25 -27.84
C GLN A 373 -18.67 -7.32 -28.14
N GLN A 374 -18.61 -6.12 -27.54
CA GLN A 374 -17.45 -5.24 -27.61
C GLN A 374 -16.43 -5.62 -26.55
N THR A 375 -15.16 -5.36 -26.83
CA THR A 375 -14.07 -5.66 -25.90
C THR A 375 -14.16 -4.80 -24.63
N ALA A 376 -14.05 -5.46 -23.48
CA ALA A 376 -13.77 -4.84 -22.19
C ALA A 376 -12.36 -5.22 -21.74
N GLU A 377 -11.60 -4.22 -21.29
CA GLU A 377 -10.29 -4.40 -20.67
C GLU A 377 -10.46 -4.66 -19.18
N ILE A 378 -9.76 -5.66 -18.63
CA ILE A 378 -9.73 -5.92 -17.20
C ILE A 378 -8.27 -5.95 -16.74
N GLN A 379 -7.90 -5.08 -15.80
CA GLN A 379 -6.58 -5.06 -15.18
C GLN A 379 -6.66 -5.47 -13.70
N SER A 380 -5.73 -6.32 -13.28
CA SER A 380 -5.68 -6.87 -11.92
C SER A 380 -4.26 -7.36 -11.62
N PRO A 381 -3.34 -6.50 -11.15
CA PRO A 381 -3.55 -5.09 -10.79
C PRO A 381 -3.53 -4.13 -12.00
N VAL A 382 -3.82 -2.85 -11.75
CA VAL A 382 -3.68 -1.77 -12.74
C VAL A 382 -2.19 -1.47 -12.99
N VAL A 383 -1.76 -1.65 -14.24
CA VAL A 383 -0.37 -1.44 -14.68
C VAL A 383 -0.22 -0.31 -15.70
N GLU A 384 -1.28 -0.01 -16.44
CA GLU A 384 -1.31 1.08 -17.40
C GLU A 384 -2.60 1.89 -17.28
N GLU A 385 -2.49 3.19 -17.54
CA GLU A 385 -3.59 4.14 -17.40
C GLU A 385 -4.01 4.75 -18.74
N ALA A 386 -4.65 3.94 -19.59
CA ALA A 386 -5.15 4.43 -20.87
C ALA A 386 -6.54 5.10 -20.77
N GLY A 387 -6.79 6.07 -21.65
CA GLY A 387 -8.10 6.71 -21.80
C GLY A 387 -8.58 7.39 -20.52
N VAL A 388 -9.81 7.06 -20.09
CA VAL A 388 -10.42 7.69 -18.89
C VAL A 388 -9.73 7.30 -17.58
N LEU A 389 -8.98 6.18 -17.55
CA LEU A 389 -8.17 5.82 -16.39
C LEU A 389 -7.03 6.83 -16.19
N GLY A 390 -6.21 7.11 -17.20
CA GLY A 390 -5.09 8.07 -17.06
C GLY A 390 -5.50 9.51 -16.96
N ALA A 391 -6.68 9.86 -17.46
CA ALA A 391 -7.25 11.17 -17.22
C ALA A 391 -7.90 11.29 -15.82
N GLY A 392 -8.20 10.16 -15.16
CA GLY A 392 -8.95 10.09 -13.91
C GLY A 392 -8.11 10.10 -12.63
N GLY A 393 -6.80 9.90 -12.71
CA GLY A 393 -5.88 9.90 -11.57
C GLY A 393 -4.70 8.91 -11.73
N PRO A 394 -3.69 8.97 -10.83
CA PRO A 394 -2.53 8.08 -10.85
C PRO A 394 -2.85 6.73 -10.19
N TYR A 395 -3.30 5.76 -10.99
CA TYR A 395 -3.71 4.42 -10.59
C TYR A 395 -2.66 3.32 -10.81
N ALA A 396 -1.76 3.50 -11.78
CA ALA A 396 -0.73 2.53 -12.13
C ALA A 396 0.34 2.42 -11.04
N GLY A 397 0.82 1.20 -10.85
CA GLY A 397 1.82 0.88 -9.83
C GLY A 397 1.23 0.58 -8.46
N LEU A 398 -0.10 0.69 -8.29
CA LEU A 398 -0.81 0.26 -7.08
C LEU A 398 -1.27 -1.19 -7.25
N THR A 399 -0.65 -2.08 -6.48
CA THR A 399 -0.81 -3.55 -6.62
C THR A 399 -2.16 -4.07 -6.13
N ASP A 400 -2.93 -3.24 -5.45
CA ASP A 400 -4.22 -3.53 -4.83
C ASP A 400 -5.39 -2.85 -5.55
N LEU A 401 -5.13 -2.20 -6.68
CA LEU A 401 -6.16 -1.64 -7.55
C LEU A 401 -6.45 -2.56 -8.71
N HIS A 402 -7.74 -2.70 -8.99
CA HIS A 402 -8.26 -3.43 -10.13
C HIS A 402 -9.09 -2.48 -10.99
N SER A 403 -9.21 -2.76 -12.29
CA SER A 403 -10.07 -1.95 -13.16
C SER A 403 -10.77 -2.78 -14.24
N ILE A 404 -11.95 -2.33 -14.65
CA ILE A 404 -12.69 -2.79 -15.82
C ILE A 404 -13.02 -1.58 -16.68
N ARG A 405 -12.52 -1.53 -17.92
CA ARG A 405 -12.65 -0.39 -18.84
C ARG A 405 -13.26 -0.80 -20.17
N TRP A 406 -14.16 0.01 -20.73
CA TRP A 406 -14.77 -0.25 -22.03
C TRP A 406 -15.25 1.04 -22.70
N ARG A 407 -15.64 0.94 -23.97
CA ARG A 407 -16.28 2.01 -24.73
C ARG A 407 -17.70 1.62 -25.11
N GLN A 408 -18.61 2.59 -25.09
CA GLN A 408 -20.00 2.41 -25.52
C GLN A 408 -20.58 3.77 -25.91
N ASN A 409 -21.33 3.83 -27.01
CA ASN A 409 -22.07 5.03 -27.44
C ASN A 409 -21.25 6.34 -27.52
N GLY A 410 -19.97 6.25 -27.88
CA GLY A 410 -19.07 7.41 -27.96
C GLY A 410 -18.47 7.86 -26.62
N PHE A 411 -18.76 7.14 -25.54
CA PHE A 411 -18.18 7.31 -24.21
C PHE A 411 -17.21 6.18 -23.89
N GLU A 412 -16.34 6.45 -22.93
CA GLU A 412 -15.47 5.48 -22.31
C GLU A 412 -15.72 5.48 -20.81
N TYR A 413 -15.76 4.27 -20.25
CA TYR A 413 -16.11 3.99 -18.88
C TYR A 413 -14.98 3.22 -18.23
N ALA A 414 -14.75 3.46 -16.94
CA ALA A 414 -13.93 2.59 -16.12
C ALA A 414 -14.58 2.40 -14.75
N VAL A 415 -14.66 1.16 -14.28
CA VAL A 415 -14.92 0.81 -12.89
C VAL A 415 -13.58 0.45 -12.28
N ILE A 416 -13.11 1.22 -11.31
CA ILE A 416 -11.81 1.03 -10.66
C ILE A 416 -11.98 1.01 -9.15
N GLY A 417 -11.20 0.21 -8.44
CA GLY A 417 -11.34 0.19 -6.98
C GLY A 417 -10.22 -0.51 -6.25
N HIS A 418 -10.05 -0.10 -4.99
CA HIS A 418 -9.37 -0.87 -3.96
C HIS A 418 -10.42 -1.83 -3.36
N ALA A 419 -10.75 -2.86 -4.13
CA ALA A 419 -11.80 -3.84 -3.83
C ALA A 419 -11.50 -5.14 -4.57
N ASP A 420 -12.16 -6.23 -4.21
CA ASP A 420 -11.93 -7.50 -4.93
C ASP A 420 -12.52 -7.40 -6.33
N LEU A 421 -11.95 -8.12 -7.30
CA LEU A 421 -12.39 -8.05 -8.70
C LEU A 421 -13.88 -8.38 -8.84
N GLU A 422 -14.41 -9.29 -8.02
CA GLU A 422 -15.82 -9.64 -7.94
C GLU A 422 -16.73 -8.43 -7.65
N ASP A 423 -16.28 -7.50 -6.80
CA ASP A 423 -17.04 -6.29 -6.50
C ASP A 423 -17.11 -5.40 -7.76
N LEU A 424 -15.99 -5.22 -8.47
CA LEU A 424 -15.95 -4.46 -9.72
C LEU A 424 -16.84 -5.09 -10.80
N VAL A 425 -16.86 -6.43 -10.88
CA VAL A 425 -17.76 -7.16 -11.79
C VAL A 425 -19.22 -6.86 -11.45
N ALA A 426 -19.59 -6.83 -10.17
CA ALA A 426 -20.96 -6.51 -9.76
C ALA A 426 -21.36 -5.09 -10.19
N PHE A 427 -20.52 -4.08 -9.91
CA PHE A 427 -20.75 -2.71 -10.35
C PHE A 427 -20.84 -2.57 -11.87
N THR A 428 -19.97 -3.27 -12.60
CA THR A 428 -19.95 -3.23 -14.07
C THR A 428 -21.22 -3.85 -14.65
N LYS A 429 -21.70 -4.97 -14.08
CA LYS A 429 -22.96 -5.58 -14.49
C LYS A 429 -24.15 -4.68 -14.24
N GLU A 430 -24.22 -4.01 -13.09
CA GLU A 430 -25.29 -3.04 -12.82
C GLU A 430 -25.27 -1.87 -13.81
N LEU A 431 -24.08 -1.36 -14.17
CA LEU A 431 -23.96 -0.25 -15.13
C LEU A 431 -24.29 -0.68 -16.57
N THR A 432 -24.08 -1.95 -16.90
CA THR A 432 -24.25 -2.50 -18.26
C THR A 432 -25.53 -3.33 -18.43
N ASN A 433 -26.46 -3.26 -17.48
CA ASN A 433 -27.69 -4.07 -17.46
C ASN A 433 -27.42 -5.58 -17.62
N GLY A 434 -26.37 -6.08 -16.95
CA GLY A 434 -25.97 -7.48 -16.93
C GLY A 434 -25.16 -7.94 -18.16
N ALA A 435 -24.86 -7.05 -19.10
CA ALA A 435 -24.20 -7.42 -20.35
C ALA A 435 -22.70 -7.73 -20.24
N PHE A 436 -22.08 -7.44 -19.09
CA PHE A 436 -20.67 -7.73 -18.86
C PHE A 436 -20.40 -9.23 -18.66
N GLU A 437 -19.52 -9.75 -19.51
CA GLU A 437 -19.02 -11.12 -19.51
C GLU A 437 -17.53 -11.14 -19.15
N MET A 438 -17.19 -11.84 -18.07
CA MET A 438 -15.80 -12.16 -17.74
C MET A 438 -15.22 -13.14 -18.76
N PRO A 439 -13.92 -13.06 -19.08
CA PRO A 439 -13.27 -14.10 -19.86
C PRO A 439 -13.43 -15.45 -19.14
N ALA A 440 -13.72 -16.50 -19.89
CA ALA A 440 -13.92 -17.82 -19.28
C ALA A 440 -12.62 -18.30 -18.60
N LYS A 441 -12.76 -18.89 -17.40
CA LYS A 441 -11.63 -19.40 -16.60
C LYS A 441 -10.86 -20.52 -17.31
N GLU A 442 -11.58 -21.29 -18.13
CA GLU A 442 -11.07 -22.31 -19.03
C GLU A 442 -11.98 -22.24 -20.26
N GLU A 443 -11.62 -21.48 -21.29
CA GLU A 443 -12.05 -21.94 -22.60
C GLU A 443 -11.09 -23.08 -22.94
N PRO A 444 -11.56 -24.32 -23.24
CA PRO A 444 -10.78 -25.13 -24.14
C PRO A 444 -10.65 -24.26 -25.38
N SER A 445 -9.47 -23.66 -25.58
CA SER A 445 -9.16 -22.78 -26.70
C SER A 445 -9.97 -23.27 -27.90
N SER A 446 -10.91 -22.46 -28.39
CA SER A 446 -11.83 -22.90 -29.44
C SER A 446 -11.08 -23.36 -30.70
N SER A 447 -9.75 -23.16 -30.76
CA SER A 447 -8.80 -24.00 -31.46
C SER A 447 -7.59 -24.35 -30.58
N LYS A 448 -7.22 -25.63 -30.48
CA LYS A 448 -5.84 -26.00 -30.09
C LYS A 448 -4.87 -25.40 -31.12
N PRO A 449 -3.65 -25.00 -30.74
CA PRO A 449 -2.66 -24.55 -31.71
C PRO A 449 -2.43 -25.64 -32.76
N LYS A 450 -2.26 -25.25 -34.02
CA LYS A 450 -1.91 -26.19 -35.11
C LYS A 450 -0.53 -26.81 -34.90
N VAL A 451 0.39 -26.05 -34.30
CA VAL A 451 1.74 -26.51 -33.95
C VAL A 451 1.95 -26.34 -32.45
N ASN A 452 2.28 -27.43 -31.75
CA ASN A 452 2.65 -27.38 -30.34
C ASN A 452 4.13 -27.03 -30.20
N VAL A 453 4.44 -26.15 -29.25
CA VAL A 453 5.83 -25.83 -28.87
C VAL A 453 6.16 -26.63 -27.60
N PRO A 454 7.20 -27.49 -27.62
CA PRO A 454 7.61 -28.22 -26.42
C PRO A 454 8.14 -27.23 -25.37
N VAL A 455 7.78 -27.46 -24.11
CA VAL A 455 8.19 -26.61 -22.98
C VAL A 455 9.04 -27.40 -22.01
N ASP A 456 10.18 -26.82 -21.61
CA ASP A 456 11.00 -27.30 -20.50
C ASP A 456 10.59 -26.59 -19.21
N LEU A 457 9.86 -27.29 -18.33
CA LEU A 457 9.37 -26.72 -17.09
C LEU A 457 10.48 -26.32 -16.11
N GLU A 458 11.65 -26.95 -16.15
CA GLU A 458 12.76 -26.55 -15.28
C GLU A 458 13.40 -25.25 -15.77
N GLN A 459 13.50 -25.06 -17.09
CA GLN A 459 13.90 -23.78 -17.66
C GLN A 459 12.91 -22.67 -17.32
N GLU A 460 11.60 -22.90 -17.48
CA GLU A 460 10.58 -21.89 -17.14
C GLU A 460 10.59 -21.54 -15.65
N LYS A 461 10.86 -22.50 -14.74
CA LYS A 461 11.04 -22.20 -13.31
C LYS A 461 12.25 -21.30 -13.06
N ASN A 462 13.35 -21.53 -13.77
CA ASN A 462 14.54 -20.68 -13.65
C ASN A 462 14.31 -19.30 -14.25
N ASP A 463 13.57 -19.21 -15.34
CA ASP A 463 13.17 -17.95 -15.96
C ASP A 463 12.23 -17.14 -15.05
N GLN A 464 11.27 -17.78 -14.39
CA GLN A 464 10.41 -17.13 -13.41
C GLN A 464 11.24 -16.54 -12.26
N LYS A 465 12.19 -17.30 -11.70
CA LYS A 465 13.11 -16.80 -10.66
C LYS A 465 13.95 -15.63 -11.15
N SER A 466 14.38 -15.66 -12.41
CA SER A 466 15.14 -14.57 -13.03
C SER A 466 14.29 -13.29 -13.16
N VAL A 467 13.02 -13.44 -13.55
CA VAL A 467 12.05 -12.33 -13.63
C VAL A 467 11.70 -11.76 -12.27
N ASP A 468 11.54 -12.61 -11.26
CA ASP A 468 11.36 -12.18 -9.88
C ASP A 468 12.58 -11.36 -9.42
N ALA A 469 13.77 -11.79 -9.84
CA ALA A 469 15.05 -11.09 -9.69
C ALA A 469 15.21 -9.90 -10.68
N GLY A 470 14.11 -9.29 -11.14
CA GLY A 470 14.11 -8.08 -11.96
C GLY A 470 14.72 -8.22 -13.36
N SER A 471 15.05 -9.43 -13.80
CA SER A 471 15.71 -9.69 -15.09
C SER A 471 14.68 -10.13 -16.13
N SER A 472 14.81 -9.64 -17.38
CA SER A 472 13.84 -9.97 -18.45
C SER A 472 12.36 -9.70 -18.11
N PRO A 473 12.00 -8.53 -17.51
CA PRO A 473 10.63 -8.24 -17.09
C PRO A 473 9.61 -8.31 -18.24
N TRP A 474 10.09 -8.21 -19.48
CA TRP A 474 9.32 -8.36 -20.69
C TRP A 474 8.61 -9.72 -20.83
N LYS A 475 9.08 -10.78 -20.14
CA LYS A 475 8.39 -12.07 -20.08
C LYS A 475 7.03 -12.02 -19.35
N LEU A 476 6.76 -10.92 -18.64
CA LEU A 476 5.46 -10.67 -18.04
C LEU A 476 4.45 -10.13 -19.04
N ASP A 477 4.85 -9.68 -20.23
CA ASP A 477 3.98 -9.16 -21.31
C ASP A 477 3.78 -10.24 -22.40
N PRO A 478 2.56 -10.78 -22.59
CA PRO A 478 2.28 -11.83 -23.57
C PRO A 478 2.45 -11.34 -25.02
N VAL A 479 2.22 -10.04 -25.29
CA VAL A 479 2.41 -9.45 -26.62
C VAL A 479 3.88 -9.37 -26.95
N PHE A 480 4.71 -8.94 -26.00
CA PHE A 480 6.16 -8.89 -26.22
C PHE A 480 6.77 -10.28 -26.31
N VAL A 481 6.31 -11.25 -25.50
CA VAL A 481 6.71 -12.66 -25.64
C VAL A 481 6.35 -13.19 -27.02
N ALA A 482 5.14 -12.90 -27.53
CA ALA A 482 4.74 -13.27 -28.88
C ALA A 482 5.61 -12.57 -29.95
N GLN A 483 5.94 -11.28 -29.78
CA GLN A 483 6.81 -10.54 -30.70
C GLN A 483 8.19 -11.20 -30.82
N VAL A 484 8.82 -11.51 -29.69
CA VAL A 484 10.13 -12.18 -29.64
C VAL A 484 10.05 -13.54 -30.32
N PHE A 485 9.02 -14.34 -30.02
CA PHE A 485 8.83 -15.65 -30.61
C PHE A 485 8.68 -15.60 -32.14
N VAL A 486 7.79 -14.74 -32.66
CA VAL A 486 7.56 -14.61 -34.10
C VAL A 486 8.82 -14.06 -34.80
N SER A 487 9.50 -13.11 -34.17
CA SER A 487 10.74 -12.54 -34.71
C SER A 487 11.86 -13.58 -34.85
N LEU A 488 12.01 -14.48 -33.86
CA LEU A 488 12.99 -15.58 -33.92
C LEU A 488 12.63 -16.60 -35.01
N GLN A 489 11.34 -16.79 -35.32
CA GLN A 489 10.92 -17.65 -36.44
C GLN A 489 11.26 -17.05 -37.80
N MET A 490 11.32 -15.71 -37.91
CA MET A 490 11.74 -15.00 -39.12
C MET A 490 13.27 -14.89 -39.23
N SER A 491 13.97 -14.94 -38.10
CA SER A 491 15.43 -14.78 -38.01
C SER A 491 16.02 -15.84 -37.07
N PRO A 492 16.12 -17.11 -37.52
CA PRO A 492 16.50 -18.23 -36.68
C PRO A 492 17.94 -18.13 -36.15
N GLU A 493 18.81 -17.40 -36.85
CA GLU A 493 20.18 -17.12 -36.41
C GLU A 493 20.27 -16.07 -35.28
N GLY A 494 19.13 -15.51 -34.87
CA GLY A 494 19.02 -14.46 -33.87
C GLY A 494 18.57 -13.12 -34.44
N ILE A 495 18.12 -12.23 -33.55
CA ILE A 495 17.63 -10.89 -33.90
C ILE A 495 18.77 -9.90 -33.63
N THR A 496 19.11 -9.08 -34.63
CA THR A 496 20.09 -7.99 -34.49
C THR A 496 19.45 -6.68 -34.96
N GLY A 497 19.57 -5.62 -34.16
CA GLY A 497 18.88 -4.35 -34.42
C GLY A 497 17.39 -4.41 -34.03
N ASP A 498 16.53 -3.85 -34.89
CA ASP A 498 15.09 -3.79 -34.65
C ASP A 498 14.41 -5.15 -34.83
N TYR A 499 13.30 -5.37 -34.11
CA TYR A 499 12.47 -6.56 -34.31
C TYR A 499 11.85 -6.56 -35.72
N PRO A 500 11.91 -7.68 -36.48
CA PRO A 500 11.27 -7.82 -37.78
C PRO A 500 9.75 -7.59 -37.77
N ILE A 501 9.12 -7.83 -36.62
CA ILE A 501 7.70 -7.55 -36.35
C ILE A 501 7.61 -6.42 -35.33
N ARG A 502 6.80 -5.40 -35.63
CA ARG A 502 6.57 -4.30 -34.69
C ARG A 502 5.54 -4.72 -33.66
N TYR A 503 5.68 -4.20 -32.44
CA TYR A 503 4.77 -4.50 -31.34
C TYR A 503 3.31 -4.16 -31.68
N GLU A 504 3.11 -3.06 -32.41
CA GLU A 504 1.79 -2.56 -32.82
C GLU A 504 1.08 -3.46 -33.83
N ASP A 505 1.81 -4.37 -34.49
CA ASP A 505 1.25 -5.34 -35.41
C ASP A 505 0.70 -6.57 -34.67
N LEU A 506 0.96 -6.70 -33.35
CA LEU A 506 0.42 -7.77 -32.52
C LEU A 506 -0.79 -7.29 -31.72
N ARG A 507 -1.80 -8.17 -31.59
CA ARG A 507 -3.04 -7.86 -30.86
C ARG A 507 -3.49 -9.04 -30.01
N ILE A 508 -3.73 -8.79 -28.72
CA ILE A 508 -4.39 -9.76 -27.85
C ILE A 508 -5.84 -9.92 -28.30
N VAL A 509 -6.24 -11.15 -28.60
CA VAL A 509 -7.62 -11.49 -28.97
C VAL A 509 -8.35 -12.26 -27.88
N GLN A 510 -7.60 -12.97 -27.04
CA GLN A 510 -8.09 -13.66 -25.86
C GLN A 510 -7.04 -13.55 -24.75
N ASN A 511 -7.47 -13.27 -23.53
CA ASN A 511 -6.63 -13.36 -22.35
C ASN A 511 -7.53 -13.52 -21.12
N ASN A 512 -7.35 -14.59 -20.35
CA ASN A 512 -8.09 -14.82 -19.10
C ASN A 512 -7.20 -14.72 -17.84
N GLY A 513 -5.99 -14.17 -18.00
CA GLY A 513 -4.98 -14.05 -16.95
C GLY A 513 -4.10 -15.30 -16.78
N LYS A 514 -4.46 -16.43 -17.40
CA LYS A 514 -3.70 -17.70 -17.37
C LYS A 514 -3.30 -18.19 -18.75
N GLU A 515 -4.18 -18.01 -19.72
CA GLU A 515 -4.00 -18.34 -21.12
C GLU A 515 -4.28 -17.09 -21.96
N ALA A 516 -3.48 -16.91 -23.01
CA ALA A 516 -3.60 -15.80 -23.94
C ALA A 516 -3.40 -16.25 -25.38
N VAL A 517 -4.09 -15.57 -26.29
CA VAL A 517 -3.92 -15.72 -27.74
C VAL A 517 -3.60 -14.35 -28.32
N VAL A 518 -2.46 -14.25 -28.99
CA VAL A 518 -1.99 -13.05 -29.67
C VAL A 518 -2.08 -13.29 -31.17
N GLU A 519 -2.79 -12.42 -31.87
CA GLU A 519 -2.89 -12.40 -33.34
C GLU A 519 -1.81 -11.49 -33.92
N VAL A 520 -1.20 -11.93 -35.02
CA VAL A 520 -0.15 -11.22 -35.73
C VAL A 520 -0.72 -10.64 -37.02
N ASN A 521 -0.73 -9.31 -37.13
CA ASN A 521 -1.27 -8.56 -38.27
C ASN A 521 -0.15 -7.94 -39.10
N ALA A 522 0.84 -8.77 -39.45
CA ALA A 522 1.95 -8.38 -40.31
C ALA A 522 1.98 -9.30 -41.53
N ASP A 523 1.90 -8.71 -42.73
CA ASP A 523 1.76 -9.45 -44.00
C ASP A 523 2.94 -10.39 -44.29
N ASN A 524 4.12 -10.09 -43.75
CA ASN A 524 5.35 -10.87 -43.90
C ASN A 524 5.59 -11.89 -42.78
N ALA A 525 4.71 -11.98 -41.78
CA ALA A 525 4.90 -12.88 -40.66
C ALA A 525 4.59 -14.33 -41.05
N PRO A 526 5.45 -15.32 -40.70
CA PRO A 526 5.18 -16.74 -40.94
C PRO A 526 4.12 -17.33 -40.00
N ILE A 527 3.64 -16.55 -39.02
CA ILE A 527 2.74 -16.96 -37.95
C ILE A 527 1.57 -16.01 -37.91
N LYS A 528 0.36 -16.57 -37.80
CA LYS A 528 -0.89 -15.81 -37.67
C LYS A 528 -1.33 -15.65 -36.22
N ARG A 529 -1.11 -16.67 -35.37
CA ARG A 529 -1.49 -16.66 -33.95
C ARG A 529 -0.46 -17.34 -33.08
N VAL A 530 -0.24 -16.79 -31.89
CA VAL A 530 0.61 -17.35 -30.84
C VAL A 530 -0.26 -17.65 -29.62
N TYR A 531 -0.11 -18.84 -29.05
CA TYR A 531 -0.81 -19.31 -27.86
C TYR A 531 0.16 -19.33 -26.69
N LEU A 532 -0.20 -18.64 -25.61
CA LEU A 532 0.64 -18.48 -24.43
C LEU A 532 -0.07 -18.98 -23.18
N LYS A 533 0.70 -19.51 -22.23
CA LYS A 533 0.21 -19.89 -20.91
C LYS A 533 1.17 -19.44 -19.82
N ARG A 534 0.61 -19.12 -18.66
CA ARG A 534 1.36 -18.99 -17.41
C ARG A 534 1.48 -20.37 -16.74
N LEU A 535 2.64 -20.99 -16.86
CA LEU A 535 2.85 -22.38 -16.44
C LEU A 535 3.35 -22.52 -15.00
N ILE A 536 4.13 -21.55 -14.51
CA ILE A 536 4.77 -21.61 -13.19
C ILE A 536 3.92 -20.94 -12.11
N ARG A 537 3.44 -19.71 -12.35
CA ARG A 537 2.49 -18.98 -11.48
C ARG A 537 1.34 -18.45 -12.31
N GLN A 538 0.11 -18.63 -11.85
CA GLN A 538 -1.09 -18.26 -12.61
C GLN A 538 -1.65 -16.86 -12.29
N ASP A 539 -0.93 -16.06 -11.51
CA ASP A 539 -1.28 -14.68 -11.18
C ASP A 539 -0.52 -13.66 -12.06
N ALA A 540 -0.73 -12.37 -11.81
CA ALA A 540 -0.14 -11.27 -12.58
C ALA A 540 1.40 -11.25 -12.59
N THR A 541 2.07 -11.94 -11.66
CA THR A 541 3.53 -12.05 -11.57
C THR A 541 4.11 -13.23 -12.36
N GLY A 542 3.24 -14.09 -12.91
CA GLY A 542 3.65 -15.23 -13.71
C GLY A 542 4.17 -14.84 -15.09
N ILE A 543 5.28 -15.44 -15.50
CA ILE A 543 5.80 -15.32 -16.87
C ILE A 543 4.88 -16.00 -17.88
N TRP A 544 4.82 -15.45 -19.08
CA TRP A 544 4.12 -16.06 -20.21
C TRP A 544 5.06 -16.96 -21.01
N THR A 545 4.64 -18.19 -21.25
CA THR A 545 5.35 -19.19 -22.04
C THR A 545 4.58 -19.48 -23.32
N VAL A 546 5.25 -19.48 -24.48
CA VAL A 546 4.63 -19.91 -25.75
C VAL A 546 4.45 -21.42 -25.73
N VAL A 547 3.20 -21.88 -25.89
CA VAL A 547 2.85 -23.32 -25.90
C VAL A 547 2.46 -23.82 -27.29
N GLY A 548 2.25 -22.91 -28.24
CA GLY A 548 1.90 -23.26 -29.61
C GLY A 548 1.62 -22.06 -30.49
N TYR A 549 1.43 -22.30 -31.78
CA TYR A 549 1.11 -21.27 -32.77
C TYR A 549 0.33 -21.83 -33.96
N ASP A 550 -0.28 -20.91 -34.71
CA ASP A 550 -0.88 -21.19 -36.02
C ASP A 550 -0.05 -20.51 -37.11
N PRO A 551 0.48 -21.27 -38.10
CA PRO A 551 1.18 -20.68 -39.24
C PRO A 551 0.30 -19.71 -40.04
N ALA A 552 0.93 -18.72 -40.65
CA ALA A 552 0.32 -17.99 -41.77
C ALA A 552 0.06 -18.99 -42.91
N SER A 553 -1.11 -18.85 -43.57
CA SER A 553 -1.55 -19.79 -44.62
C SER A 553 -0.86 -19.54 -45.95
#